data_AF-A0A497CGK9-F1
#
_entry.id   AF-A0A497CGK9-F1
#
_cell.length_a   1.000
_cell.length_b   1.000
_cell.length_c   1.000
_cell.angle_alpha   90.00
_cell.angle_beta   90.00
_cell.angle_gamma   90.00
#
_symmetry.space_group_name_H-M   'P 1'
#
loop_
_entity.id
_entity.type
_entity.pdbx_description
1 polymer ?
#
loop_
_entity_poly.entity_id
_entity_poly.type
_entity_poly.pdbx_seq_one_letter_code
_entity_poly.pdbx_strand_id
1 'polypeptide(L)'
;MKAFIKNIASVFLAFLVLFSTMSFTISEHYCGDIMVDRSLFSKAESCGMDSDNYRKQKNTSTSNCSITKMNCCENVVKHIEGQDDLKISFNKLTLDQQLFVATFVYAYINLFEGLDKKAIPFNDYSPPLIVKDIHILDEVFLI
;
A
#
# COMPACT_ATOMS: atom_id res chain seq x y z
N MET A 1 0.17 -4.99 23.00
CA MET A 1 -0.03 -4.23 21.74
C MET A 1 1.21 -4.23 20.84
N LYS A 2 2.41 -3.87 21.32
CA LYS A 2 3.65 -3.83 20.52
C LYS A 2 4.00 -5.15 19.80
N ALA A 3 3.85 -6.30 20.44
CA ALA A 3 4.16 -7.60 19.84
C ALA A 3 3.23 -7.98 18.66
N PHE A 4 1.95 -7.61 18.75
CA PHE A 4 0.96 -7.89 17.72
C PHE A 4 1.22 -7.04 16.45
N ILE A 5 1.52 -5.75 16.64
CA ILE A 5 1.89 -4.85 15.54
C ILE A 5 3.17 -5.32 14.84
N LYS A 6 4.17 -5.79 15.59
CA LYS A 6 5.41 -6.34 15.02
C LYS A 6 5.13 -7.55 14.11
N ASN A 7 4.27 -8.46 14.54
CA ASN A 7 3.96 -9.66 13.76
C ASN A 7 3.20 -9.31 12.47
N ILE A 8 2.25 -8.38 12.54
CA ILE A 8 1.53 -7.88 11.35
C ILE A 8 2.50 -7.18 10.39
N ALA A 9 3.36 -6.30 10.90
CA ALA A 9 4.34 -5.59 10.09
C ALA A 9 5.32 -6.56 9.40
N SER A 10 5.76 -7.61 10.10
CA SER A 10 6.62 -8.65 9.54
C SER A 10 5.96 -9.42 8.41
N VAL A 11 4.71 -9.86 8.62
CA VAL A 11 3.93 -10.58 7.59
C VAL A 11 3.65 -9.69 6.38
N PHE A 12 3.29 -8.43 6.61
CA PHE A 12 3.06 -7.46 5.54
C PHE A 12 4.32 -7.19 4.72
N LEU A 13 5.47 -7.02 5.38
CA LEU A 13 6.75 -6.86 4.71
C LEU A 13 7.11 -8.08 3.86
N ALA A 14 6.85 -9.29 4.36
CA ALA A 14 7.08 -10.53 3.61
C ALA A 14 6.23 -10.59 2.34
N PHE A 15 4.95 -10.22 2.41
CA PHE A 15 4.09 -10.15 1.21
C PHE A 15 4.54 -9.09 0.22
N LEU A 16 4.94 -7.90 0.70
CA LEU A 16 5.46 -6.84 -0.16
C LEU A 16 6.69 -7.30 -0.94
N VAL A 17 7.64 -7.94 -0.27
CA VAL A 17 8.84 -8.48 -0.92
C VAL A 17 8.46 -9.57 -1.91
N LEU A 18 7.60 -10.51 -1.52
CA LEU A 18 7.16 -11.61 -2.38
C LEU A 18 6.51 -11.12 -3.67
N PHE A 19 5.57 -10.18 -3.60
CA PHE A 19 4.90 -9.64 -4.79
C PHE A 19 5.80 -8.73 -5.63
N SER A 20 6.81 -8.11 -5.04
CA SER A 20 7.77 -7.25 -5.75
C SER A 20 8.81 -8.06 -6.55
N THR A 21 9.20 -9.24 -6.07
CA THR A 21 10.22 -10.08 -6.72
C THR A 21 9.62 -11.14 -7.65
N MET A 22 8.32 -11.42 -7.52
CA MET A 22 7.64 -12.40 -8.37
C MET A 22 7.39 -11.85 -9.78
N SER A 23 7.86 -12.58 -10.79
CA SER A 23 7.56 -12.31 -12.20
C SER A 23 6.21 -12.90 -12.60
N PHE A 24 5.38 -12.14 -13.32
CA PHE A 24 4.07 -12.56 -13.78
C PHE A 24 4.07 -12.70 -15.30
N THR A 25 3.49 -13.78 -15.81
CA THR A 25 3.21 -13.92 -17.26
C THR A 25 1.71 -13.84 -17.46
N ILE A 26 1.28 -12.89 -18.29
CA ILE A 26 -0.12 -12.66 -18.63
C ILE A 26 -0.31 -13.05 -20.09
N SER A 27 -1.15 -14.03 -20.33
CA SER A 27 -1.55 -14.44 -21.68
C SER A 27 -2.90 -13.81 -21.99
N GLU A 28 -3.02 -13.08 -23.09
CA GLU A 28 -4.26 -12.49 -23.60
C GLU A 28 -4.58 -13.08 -24.98
N HIS A 29 -5.83 -13.51 -25.18
CA HIS A 29 -6.34 -13.96 -26.47
C HIS A 29 -7.24 -12.88 -27.08
N TYR A 30 -6.90 -12.40 -28.27
CA TYR A 30 -7.69 -11.45 -29.03
C TYR A 30 -8.25 -12.14 -30.28
N CYS A 31 -9.50 -11.84 -30.64
CA CYS A 31 -10.03 -12.18 -31.95
C CYS A 31 -10.61 -10.92 -32.61
N GLY A 32 -9.94 -10.45 -33.68
CA GLY A 32 -10.08 -9.08 -34.16
C GLY A 32 -9.65 -8.05 -33.12
N ASP A 33 -10.48 -7.04 -32.88
CA ASP A 33 -10.22 -5.97 -31.90
C ASP A 33 -10.75 -6.28 -30.48
N ILE A 34 -11.26 -7.49 -30.25
CA ILE A 34 -11.92 -7.88 -28.99
C ILE A 34 -11.03 -8.85 -28.21
N MET A 35 -10.76 -8.53 -26.94
CA MET A 35 -10.13 -9.45 -25.98
C MET A 35 -11.17 -10.48 -25.54
N VAL A 36 -10.89 -11.76 -25.75
CA VAL A 36 -11.81 -12.85 -25.44
C VAL A 36 -11.44 -13.54 -24.14
N ASP A 37 -10.16 -13.76 -23.90
CA ASP A 37 -9.70 -14.40 -22.68
C ASP A 37 -8.38 -13.81 -22.16
N ARG A 38 -8.22 -13.86 -20.85
CA ARG A 38 -7.02 -13.43 -20.15
C ARG A 38 -6.70 -14.41 -19.04
N SER A 39 -5.53 -15.02 -19.13
CA SER A 39 -5.02 -15.93 -18.12
C SER A 39 -3.72 -15.45 -17.49
N LEU A 40 -3.56 -15.75 -16.20
CA LEU A 40 -2.35 -15.54 -15.41
C LEU A 40 -1.63 -16.88 -15.26
N PHE A 41 -0.34 -16.94 -15.61
CA PHE A 41 0.53 -18.12 -15.52
C PHE A 41 0.15 -19.33 -16.40
N SER A 42 -1.03 -19.35 -17.01
CA SER A 42 -1.41 -20.34 -18.01
C SER A 42 -1.70 -19.67 -19.36
N LYS A 43 -1.85 -20.49 -20.40
CA LYS A 43 -2.27 -20.00 -21.72
C LYS A 43 -3.72 -19.54 -21.63
N ALA A 44 -4.03 -18.42 -22.29
CA ALA A 44 -5.41 -18.01 -22.50
C ALA A 44 -6.14 -19.07 -23.34
N GLU A 45 -7.38 -19.34 -22.98
CA GLU A 45 -8.25 -20.27 -23.68
C GLU A 45 -8.56 -19.70 -25.07
N SER A 46 -8.24 -20.47 -26.11
CA SER A 46 -8.57 -20.07 -27.48
C SER A 46 -10.06 -20.21 -27.73
N CYS A 47 -10.60 -19.45 -28.69
CA CYS A 47 -12.01 -19.51 -29.08
C CYS A 47 -12.44 -20.84 -29.74
N GLY A 48 -12.13 -22.02 -29.18
CA GLY A 48 -12.63 -23.33 -29.63
C GLY A 48 -12.40 -23.70 -31.11
N MET A 49 -11.66 -22.87 -31.85
CA MET A 49 -11.45 -22.94 -33.30
C MET A 49 -10.13 -23.66 -33.65
N ASP A 50 -9.49 -24.29 -32.67
CA ASP A 50 -8.25 -25.08 -32.83
C ASP A 50 -8.55 -26.54 -33.27
N SER A 51 -9.52 -26.74 -34.17
CA SER A 51 -9.67 -28.02 -34.86
C SER A 51 -8.82 -28.02 -36.13
N ASP A 52 -8.06 -29.11 -36.35
CA ASP A 52 -6.99 -29.27 -37.35
C ASP A 52 -7.32 -28.94 -38.82
N ASN A 53 -8.58 -28.61 -39.14
CA ASN A 53 -9.04 -28.30 -40.49
C ASN A 53 -8.91 -26.82 -40.89
N TYR A 54 -8.74 -25.87 -39.96
CA TYR A 54 -8.65 -24.43 -40.28
C TYR A 54 -7.22 -23.84 -40.27
N ARG A 55 -6.23 -24.64 -39.84
CA ARG A 55 -4.83 -24.20 -39.64
C ARG A 55 -4.06 -23.87 -40.93
N LYS A 56 -4.59 -24.20 -42.11
CA LYS A 56 -3.87 -24.08 -43.40
C LYS A 56 -3.85 -22.69 -44.03
N GLN A 57 -4.54 -21.68 -43.48
CA GLN A 57 -4.66 -20.36 -44.13
C GLN A 57 -4.20 -19.18 -43.25
N LYS A 58 -3.25 -19.40 -42.34
CA LYS A 58 -2.70 -18.37 -41.43
C LYS A 58 -1.34 -17.83 -41.90
N ASN A 59 -1.21 -17.44 -43.16
CA ASN A 59 0.01 -16.83 -43.72
C ASN A 59 -0.30 -15.57 -44.54
N THR A 60 -1.17 -14.68 -44.07
CA THR A 60 -1.34 -13.38 -44.74
C THR A 60 -1.62 -12.27 -43.74
N SER A 61 -0.52 -11.76 -43.18
CA SER A 61 -0.47 -10.51 -42.43
C SER A 61 -0.94 -9.36 -43.33
N THR A 62 -2.19 -8.94 -43.21
CA THR A 62 -2.68 -7.70 -43.81
C THR A 62 -3.48 -6.91 -42.77
N SER A 63 -3.13 -5.64 -42.67
CA SER A 63 -3.36 -4.71 -41.56
C SER A 63 -4.79 -4.21 -41.37
N ASN A 64 -5.80 -4.88 -41.90
CA ASN A 64 -7.21 -4.47 -41.80
C ASN A 64 -8.09 -5.66 -41.41
N CYS A 65 -8.23 -5.89 -40.09
CA CYS A 65 -9.00 -6.98 -39.52
C CYS A 65 -10.36 -6.49 -38.99
N SER A 66 -11.40 -6.52 -39.82
CA SER A 66 -12.78 -6.30 -39.37
C SER A 66 -13.38 -7.61 -38.86
N ILE A 67 -14.16 -7.57 -37.76
CA ILE A 67 -14.90 -8.70 -37.12
C ILE A 67 -15.65 -9.61 -38.11
N THR A 68 -15.97 -9.11 -39.30
CA THR A 68 -16.65 -9.85 -40.38
C THR A 68 -15.80 -10.97 -41.01
N LYS A 69 -14.49 -11.06 -40.76
CA LYS A 69 -13.63 -12.17 -41.23
C LYS A 69 -13.28 -13.14 -40.09
N MET A 70 -13.92 -14.31 -40.12
CA MET A 70 -14.00 -15.34 -39.07
C MET A 70 -12.68 -16.08 -38.70
N ASN A 71 -11.51 -15.61 -39.16
CA ASN A 71 -10.25 -16.37 -39.11
C ASN A 71 -9.07 -15.63 -38.44
N CYS A 72 -9.31 -14.51 -37.75
CA CYS A 72 -8.25 -13.64 -37.26
C CYS A 72 -8.20 -13.59 -35.73
N CYS A 73 -7.64 -14.63 -35.10
CA CYS A 73 -7.32 -14.60 -33.68
C CYS A 73 -5.80 -14.62 -33.41
N GLU A 74 -5.36 -13.80 -32.46
CA GLU A 74 -3.98 -13.56 -32.06
C GLU A 74 -3.81 -13.81 -30.55
N ASN A 75 -2.69 -14.43 -30.18
CA ASN A 75 -2.30 -14.64 -28.79
C ASN A 75 -1.17 -13.67 -28.44
N VAL A 76 -1.41 -12.80 -27.47
CA VAL A 76 -0.43 -11.85 -26.98
C VAL A 76 0.02 -12.30 -25.59
N VAL A 77 1.31 -12.58 -25.41
CA VAL A 77 1.88 -12.91 -24.10
C VAL A 77 2.69 -11.72 -23.62
N LYS A 78 2.33 -11.19 -22.45
CA LYS A 78 3.04 -10.11 -21.77
C LYS A 78 3.78 -10.70 -20.58
N HIS A 79 5.09 -10.54 -20.58
CA HIS A 79 5.94 -10.87 -19.43
C HIS A 79 6.16 -9.62 -18.60
N ILE A 80 5.78 -9.69 -17.33
CA ILE A 80 6.05 -8.68 -16.31
C ILE A 80 7.16 -9.25 -15.46
N GLU A 81 8.39 -8.77 -15.67
CA GLU A 81 9.55 -9.16 -14.89
C GLU A 81 9.46 -8.55 -13.49
N GLY A 82 9.59 -9.41 -12.48
CA GLY A 82 9.74 -9.02 -11.08
C GLY A 82 11.11 -8.38 -10.84
N GLN A 83 11.22 -7.63 -9.75
CA GLN A 83 12.46 -6.93 -9.43
C GLN A 83 13.47 -7.89 -8.75
N ASP A 84 14.56 -8.24 -9.44
CA ASP A 84 15.62 -9.11 -8.90
C ASP A 84 16.45 -8.43 -7.79
N ASP A 85 16.88 -7.20 -8.05
CA ASP A 85 17.55 -6.34 -7.06
C ASP A 85 16.64 -5.19 -6.67
N LEU A 86 16.29 -5.10 -5.37
CA LEU A 86 15.73 -3.87 -4.82
C LEU A 86 16.73 -2.75 -5.08
N LYS A 87 16.52 -1.97 -6.14
CA LYS A 87 17.23 -0.70 -6.33
C LYS A 87 16.74 0.21 -5.22
N ILE A 88 17.43 0.18 -4.09
CA ILE A 88 17.21 1.10 -3.00
C ILE A 88 17.75 2.46 -3.45
N SER A 89 17.05 3.12 -4.37
CA SER A 89 17.18 4.56 -4.49
C SER A 89 16.53 5.12 -3.24
N PHE A 90 17.31 5.27 -2.18
CA PHE A 90 16.96 6.24 -1.16
C PHE A 90 16.89 7.57 -1.90
N ASN A 91 15.68 7.98 -2.28
CA ASN A 91 15.46 9.34 -2.74
C ASN A 91 15.99 10.20 -1.61
N LYS A 92 17.11 10.87 -1.86
CA LYS A 92 17.75 11.74 -0.86
C LYS A 92 16.68 12.76 -0.50
N LEU A 93 16.19 12.67 0.74
CA LEU A 93 15.27 13.68 1.24
C LEU A 93 15.95 15.03 1.04
N THR A 94 15.20 15.96 0.46
CA THR A 94 15.64 17.36 0.40
C THR A 94 15.82 17.89 1.82
N LEU A 95 16.63 18.94 1.99
CA LEU A 95 16.85 19.54 3.31
C LEU A 95 15.52 19.97 3.97
N ASP A 96 14.58 20.48 3.17
CA ASP A 96 13.26 20.89 3.66
C ASP A 96 12.44 19.71 4.20
N GLN A 97 12.50 18.55 3.51
CA GLN A 97 11.84 17.34 3.98
C GLN A 97 12.48 16.79 5.25
N GLN A 98 13.81 16.86 5.37
CA GLN A 98 14.50 16.46 6.60
C GLN A 98 14.14 17.38 7.77
N LEU A 99 14.10 18.69 7.54
CA LEU A 99 13.70 19.68 8.54
C LEU A 99 12.25 19.46 8.98
N PHE A 100 11.33 19.20 8.04
CA PHE A 100 9.95 18.87 8.35
C PHE A 100 9.84 17.61 9.23
N VAL A 101 10.52 16.53 8.86
CA VAL A 101 10.48 15.28 9.65
C VAL A 101 11.07 15.50 11.04
N ALA A 102 12.19 16.21 11.15
CA ALA A 102 12.84 16.48 12.43
C ALA A 102 11.95 17.34 13.35
N THR A 103 11.37 18.42 12.83
CA THR A 103 10.47 19.31 13.59
C THR A 103 9.18 18.60 14.00
N PHE A 104 8.59 17.81 13.10
CA PHE A 104 7.41 17.00 13.40
C PHE A 104 7.69 15.99 14.52
N VAL A 105 8.77 15.22 14.42
CA VAL A 105 9.15 14.26 15.47
C VAL A 105 9.39 14.99 16.79
N TYR A 106 10.14 16.10 16.78
CA TYR A 106 10.41 16.87 17.99
C TYR A 106 9.14 17.40 18.67
N ALA A 107 8.20 17.93 17.89
CA ALA A 107 6.95 18.48 18.42
C ALA A 107 6.03 17.40 19.03
N TYR A 108 6.05 16.19 18.48
CA TYR A 108 5.11 15.12 18.83
C TYR A 108 5.73 13.96 19.62
N ILE A 109 7.02 13.99 19.95
CA ILE A 109 7.69 12.89 20.66
C ILE A 109 7.03 12.56 22.01
N ASN A 110 6.60 13.59 22.73
CA ASN A 110 5.93 13.46 24.03
C ASN A 110 4.50 12.89 23.95
N LEU A 111 3.94 12.71 22.74
CA LEU A 111 2.65 12.05 22.54
C LEU A 111 2.77 10.52 22.62
N PHE A 112 3.97 9.98 22.37
CA PHE A 112 4.24 8.56 22.31
C PHE A 112 5.08 8.07 23.49
N GLU A 113 5.95 8.92 24.03
CA GLU A 113 6.65 8.70 25.29
C GLU A 113 6.01 9.54 26.40
N GLY A 114 5.40 8.87 27.38
CA GLY A 114 4.97 9.52 28.60
C GLY A 114 6.18 9.93 29.43
N LEU A 115 6.06 11.04 30.18
CA LEU A 115 7.10 11.46 31.13
C LEU A 115 7.42 10.33 32.12
N ASP A 116 8.71 10.00 32.29
CA ASP A 116 9.21 8.97 33.22
C ASP A 116 8.68 9.14 34.65
N LYS A 117 8.40 10.39 35.03
CA LYS A 117 7.77 10.75 36.28
C LYS A 117 6.57 11.64 35.97
N LYS A 118 5.41 11.31 36.53
CA LYS A 118 4.28 12.25 36.59
C LYS A 118 4.75 13.46 37.41
N ALA A 119 5.12 14.54 36.73
CA ALA A 119 5.35 15.81 37.39
C ALA A 119 4.02 16.24 38.01
N ILE A 120 3.91 16.15 39.33
CA ILE A 120 2.77 16.69 40.07
C ILE A 120 3.00 18.20 40.13
N PRO A 121 2.20 19.02 39.43
CA PRO A 121 2.33 20.46 39.52
C PRO A 121 2.12 20.87 40.98
N PHE A 122 2.93 21.82 41.47
CA PHE A 122 2.77 22.41 42.81
C PHE A 122 2.95 21.44 43.99
N ASN A 123 3.69 20.33 43.82
CA ASN A 123 3.94 19.39 44.92
C ASN A 123 4.63 20.04 46.14
N ASP A 124 5.48 21.03 45.89
CA ASP A 124 6.20 21.77 46.93
C ASP A 124 5.51 23.09 47.31
N TYR A 125 4.33 23.38 46.75
CA TYR A 125 3.58 24.59 47.09
C TYR A 125 2.83 24.37 48.39
N SER A 126 3.18 25.17 49.40
CA SER A 126 2.39 25.22 50.63
C SER A 126 1.05 25.90 50.33
N PRO A 127 -0.09 25.34 50.74
CA PRO A 127 -1.38 26.01 50.61
C PRO A 127 -1.29 27.44 51.18
N PRO A 128 -1.93 28.43 50.54
CA PRO A 128 -1.91 29.79 51.03
C PRO A 128 -2.52 29.83 52.44
N LEU A 129 -1.94 30.64 53.31
CA LEU A 129 -2.45 30.81 54.66
C LEU A 129 -3.89 31.35 54.60
N ILE A 130 -4.83 30.59 55.13
CA ILE A 130 -6.24 30.99 55.21
C ILE A 130 -6.36 32.04 56.32
N VAL A 131 -6.43 33.32 55.93
CA VAL A 131 -6.56 34.46 56.87
C VAL A 131 -8.02 34.62 57.34
N LYS A 132 -8.98 34.20 56.50
CA LYS A 132 -10.42 34.27 56.77
C LYS A 132 -11.09 33.03 56.22
N ASP A 133 -12.12 32.59 56.90
CA ASP A 133 -12.97 31.50 56.42
C ASP A 133 -13.79 31.98 55.22
N ILE A 134 -13.37 31.57 54.02
CA ILE A 134 -14.00 31.92 52.76
C ILE A 134 -15.40 31.30 52.61
N HIS A 135 -15.64 30.14 53.22
CA HIS A 135 -16.96 29.49 53.17
C HIS A 135 -17.98 30.28 53.99
N ILE A 136 -17.55 30.84 55.12
CA ILE A 136 -18.37 31.76 55.91
C ILE A 136 -18.53 33.11 55.21
N LEU A 137 -17.45 33.66 54.62
CA LEU A 137 -17.49 34.96 53.95
C LEU A 137 -18.39 34.95 52.71
N ASP A 138 -18.34 33.86 51.94
CA ASP A 138 -19.06 33.70 50.68
C ASP A 138 -20.40 32.94 50.86
N GLU A 139 -20.77 32.61 52.10
CA GLU A 139 -21.99 31.85 52.46
C GLU A 139 -22.14 30.52 51.68
N VAL A 140 -21.02 29.87 51.34
CA VAL A 140 -20.99 28.60 50.61
C VAL A 140 -20.90 27.44 51.58
N PHE A 141 -22.06 26.85 51.88
CA PHE A 141 -22.17 25.66 52.73
C PHE A 141 -22.38 24.41 51.86
N LEU A 142 -21.60 23.35 52.13
CA LEU A 142 -21.89 22.03 51.59
C LEU A 142 -23.21 21.54 52.21
N ILE A 143 -24.18 21.18 51.35
CA ILE A 143 -25.47 20.55 51.72
C ILE A 143 -25.24 19.08 52.08
#